data_AF-A0A2J8N0Z5-F1
#
_entry.id   AF-A0A2J8N0Z5-F1
#
_cell.length_a   1.000
_cell.length_b   1.000
_cell.length_c   1.000
_cell.angle_alpha   90.00
_cell.angle_beta   90.00
_cell.angle_gamma   90.00
#
_symmetry.space_group_name_H-M   'P 1'
#
loop_
_entity.id
_entity.type
_entity.pdbx_description
1 polymer ?
#
loop_
_entity_poly.entity_id
_entity_poly.type
_entity_poly.pdbx_seq_one_letter_code
_entity_poly.pdbx_strand_id
1 'polypeptide(L)'
;SAEFQWYKDDKRLIEGKKGVKVENRPFLSKLIFFNVSEHDYGNYTCVASNKLGHTNASIMLFELNEPTSSTLLQEVKTTALTPWKGPGAISEVSNGTSRRAGCIWLLPLLVLHLLLKF
;
A
#
# COMPACT_ATOMS: atom_id res chain seq x y z
N SER A 1 7.64 11.06 21.32
CA SER A 1 6.73 10.92 20.16
C SER A 1 7.57 10.74 18.90
N ALA A 2 6.94 10.44 17.77
CA ALA A 2 7.61 10.50 16.49
C ALA A 2 7.62 11.95 15.94
N GLU A 3 8.63 12.28 15.15
CA GLU A 3 8.66 13.43 14.25
C GLU A 3 8.20 12.99 12.86
N PHE A 4 7.41 13.83 12.18
CA PHE A 4 6.84 13.53 10.87
C PHE A 4 7.38 14.47 9.80
N GLN A 5 7.76 13.90 8.66
CA GLN A 5 8.22 14.63 7.49
C GLN A 5 7.51 14.10 6.25
N TRP A 6 7.16 15.00 5.32
CA TRP A 6 6.54 14.65 4.06
C TRP A 6 7.48 14.91 2.89
N TYR A 7 7.42 14.03 1.90
CA TYR A 7 8.19 14.09 0.66
C TYR A 7 7.23 13.97 -0.52
N LYS A 8 7.50 14.70 -1.59
CA LYS A 8 6.86 14.54 -2.91
C LYS A 8 7.95 14.20 -3.91
N ASP A 9 7.84 13.06 -4.58
CA ASP A 9 8.80 12.60 -5.60
C ASP A 9 10.25 12.71 -5.07
N ASP A 10 10.47 12.14 -3.87
CA ASP A 10 11.72 12.13 -3.11
C ASP A 10 12.24 13.51 -2.64
N LYS A 11 11.49 14.59 -2.88
CA LYS A 11 11.83 15.94 -2.42
C LYS A 11 11.04 16.31 -1.17
N ARG A 12 11.74 16.77 -0.13
CA ARG A 12 11.11 17.20 1.12
C ARG A 12 10.13 18.34 0.87
N LEU A 13 8.89 18.19 1.34
CA LEU A 13 7.90 19.26 1.34
C LEU A 13 8.26 20.28 2.41
N ILE A 14 8.38 21.54 1.99
CA ILE A 14 8.64 22.67 2.89
C ILE A 14 7.29 23.24 3.33
N GLU A 15 7.15 23.48 4.63
CA GLU A 15 5.96 24.08 5.20
C GLU A 15 5.74 25.49 4.62
N GLY A 16 4.49 25.83 4.30
CA GLY A 16 4.15 27.10 3.64
C GLY A 16 4.06 27.07 2.12
N LYS A 17 4.21 25.89 1.47
CA LYS A 17 3.88 25.74 0.05
C LYS A 17 2.41 26.12 -0.18
N LYS A 18 2.14 27.05 -1.10
CA LYS A 18 0.78 27.48 -1.44
C LYS A 18 -0.09 26.29 -1.85
N GLY A 19 -1.28 26.16 -1.26
CA GLY A 19 -2.25 25.11 -1.58
C GLY A 19 -2.09 23.79 -0.83
N VAL A 20 -1.01 23.62 -0.05
CA VAL A 20 -0.72 22.41 0.73
C VAL A 20 -0.45 22.77 2.19
N LYS A 21 -1.03 22.00 3.13
CA LYS A 21 -0.82 22.15 4.57
C LYS A 21 -0.45 20.82 5.20
N VAL A 22 0.53 20.85 6.08
CA VAL A 22 0.90 19.71 6.93
C VAL A 22 0.37 19.98 8.34
N GLU A 23 -0.31 19.02 8.94
CA GLU A 23 -0.73 19.06 10.34
C GLU A 23 -0.13 17.90 11.11
N ASN A 24 0.81 18.19 12.01
CA ASN A 24 1.48 17.20 12.84
C ASN A 24 0.82 17.10 14.22
N ARG A 25 0.63 15.87 14.70
CA ARG A 25 0.16 15.51 16.05
C ARG A 25 1.11 14.44 16.61
N PRO A 26 1.08 14.12 17.92
CA PRO A 26 2.04 13.19 18.52
C PRO A 26 2.13 11.79 17.90
N PHE A 27 1.03 11.33 17.28
CA PHE A 27 0.89 9.97 16.74
C PHE A 27 0.38 9.93 15.29
N LEU A 28 0.13 11.09 14.66
CA LEU A 28 -0.36 11.17 13.28
C LEU A 28 0.12 12.45 12.61
N SER A 29 0.23 12.40 11.30
CA SER A 29 0.43 13.58 10.46
C SER A 29 -0.58 13.57 9.31
N LYS A 30 -1.09 14.73 8.94
CA LYS A 30 -2.01 14.91 7.81
C LYS A 30 -1.38 15.83 6.77
N LEU A 31 -1.43 15.41 5.51
CA LEU A 31 -1.14 16.25 4.36
C LEU A 31 -2.48 16.65 3.70
N ILE A 32 -2.74 17.95 3.62
CA ILE A 32 -4.04 18.51 3.22
C ILE A 32 -3.83 19.40 2.00
N PHE A 33 -4.68 19.24 0.98
CA PHE A 33 -4.67 20.03 -0.25
C PHE A 33 -5.95 20.87 -0.33
N PHE A 34 -5.87 22.14 -0.73
CA PHE A 34 -7.03 23.04 -0.79
C PHE A 34 -7.56 23.30 -2.20
N ASN A 35 -6.69 23.29 -3.20
CA ASN A 35 -7.07 23.45 -4.61
C ASN A 35 -6.09 22.63 -5.44
N VAL A 36 -6.47 21.38 -5.72
CA VAL A 36 -5.60 20.41 -6.37
C VAL A 36 -5.45 20.76 -7.85
N SER A 37 -4.20 20.79 -8.32
CA SER A 37 -3.84 20.95 -9.72
C SER A 37 -2.93 19.82 -10.19
N GLU A 38 -2.66 19.74 -11.49
CA GLU A 38 -1.71 18.77 -12.05
C GLU A 38 -0.32 18.83 -11.40
N HIS A 39 0.11 20.00 -10.94
CA HIS A 39 1.38 20.21 -10.24
C HIS A 39 1.45 19.51 -8.88
N ASP A 40 0.28 19.15 -8.33
CA ASP A 40 0.17 18.44 -7.07
C ASP A 40 0.18 16.92 -7.26
N TYR A 41 0.02 16.40 -8.49
CA TYR A 41 0.13 14.98 -8.74
C TYR A 41 1.56 14.48 -8.51
N GLY A 42 1.68 13.25 -8.01
CA GLY A 42 2.97 12.64 -7.67
C GLY A 42 2.87 11.63 -6.54
N ASN A 43 4.02 11.05 -6.19
CA ASN A 43 4.15 10.12 -5.09
C ASN A 43 4.52 10.87 -3.80
N TYR A 44 3.66 10.74 -2.79
CA TYR A 44 3.84 11.35 -1.49
C TYR A 44 4.24 10.31 -0.46
N THR A 45 5.33 10.56 0.24
CA THR A 45 5.82 9.68 1.31
C THR A 45 5.82 10.43 2.64
N CYS A 46 5.15 9.87 3.64
CA CYS A 46 5.29 10.27 5.03
C CYS A 46 6.38 9.43 5.69
N VAL A 47 7.34 10.10 6.34
CA VAL A 47 8.38 9.47 7.16
C VAL A 47 8.11 9.84 8.61
N ALA A 48 7.88 8.83 9.44
CA ALA A 48 7.73 8.98 10.88
C ALA A 48 8.98 8.43 11.58
N SER A 49 9.66 9.25 12.37
CA SER A 49 10.95 8.90 12.99
C SER A 49 10.96 9.15 14.50
N ASN A 50 11.61 8.27 15.26
CA ASN A 50 11.86 8.44 16.69
C ASN A 50 13.27 7.90 17.04
N LYS A 51 13.63 7.90 18.32
CA LYS A 51 14.97 7.45 18.78
C LYS A 51 15.29 5.98 18.47
N LEU A 52 14.28 5.15 18.17
CA LEU A 52 14.44 3.72 17.90
C LEU A 52 14.49 3.41 16.40
N GLY A 53 14.13 4.35 15.53
CA GLY A 53 14.15 4.16 14.08
C GLY A 53 13.11 5.00 13.35
N HIS A 54 12.81 4.60 12.12
CA HIS A 54 11.81 5.25 11.27
C HIS A 54 10.93 4.24 10.54
N THR A 55 9.76 4.70 10.11
CA THR A 55 8.87 3.97 9.21
C THR A 55 8.29 4.92 8.18
N ASN A 56 7.95 4.38 7.01
CA ASN A 56 7.54 5.16 5.85
C ASN A 56 6.22 4.62 5.30
N ALA A 57 5.36 5.51 4.81
CA ALA A 57 4.15 5.16 4.07
C ALA A 57 4.03 6.06 2.83
N SER A 58 3.74 5.46 1.68
CA SER A 58 3.65 6.17 0.40
C SER A 58 2.26 6.08 -0.21
N ILE A 59 1.83 7.14 -0.89
CA ILE A 59 0.56 7.26 -1.59
C ILE A 59 0.74 8.04 -2.89
N MET A 60 0.09 7.60 -3.97
CA MET A 60 0.11 8.29 -5.25
C MET A 60 -1.15 9.15 -5.41
N LEU A 61 -0.96 10.44 -5.71
CA LEU A 61 -2.03 11.36 -6.10
C LEU A 61 -2.00 11.53 -7.63
N PHE A 62 -3.12 11.23 -8.28
CA PHE A 62 -3.26 11.28 -9.75
C PHE A 62 -4.70 11.66 -10.13
N GLU A 63 -4.87 12.07 -11.38
CA GLU A 63 -6.18 12.35 -11.97
C GLU A 63 -6.92 11.06 -12.34
N LEU A 64 -8.20 10.97 -12.00
CA LEU A 64 -9.09 9.95 -12.54
C LEU A 64 -9.74 10.49 -13.81
N ASN A 65 -9.32 9.98 -14.95
CA ASN A 65 -10.04 10.21 -16.19
C ASN A 65 -11.26 9.30 -16.17
N GLU A 66 -12.47 9.84 -15.95
CA GLU A 66 -13.65 9.05 -16.25
C GLU A 66 -13.59 8.65 -17.73
N PRO A 67 -13.72 7.35 -18.06
CA PRO A 67 -13.87 6.97 -19.45
C PRO A 67 -15.12 7.68 -19.94
N THR A 68 -14.97 8.59 -20.90
CA THR A 68 -16.11 9.21 -21.57
C THR A 68 -17.01 8.06 -22.00
N SER A 69 -18.27 8.08 -21.56
CA SER A 69 -19.26 6.99 -21.68
C SER A 69 -19.36 6.39 -23.10
N SER A 70 -18.86 7.11 -24.12
CA SER A 70 -18.70 6.64 -25.50
C SER A 70 -17.72 5.46 -25.70
N THR A 71 -16.76 5.23 -24.79
CA THR A 71 -15.78 4.14 -24.90
C THR A 71 -16.40 2.78 -24.54
N LEU A 72 -17.34 2.75 -23.59
CA LEU A 72 -18.01 1.51 -23.13
C LEU A 72 -18.96 0.94 -24.18
N LEU A 73 -19.47 1.77 -25.09
CA LEU A 73 -20.32 1.32 -26.19
C LEU A 73 -19.52 0.72 -27.36
N GLN A 74 -18.20 0.89 -27.41
CA GLN A 74 -17.36 0.27 -28.44
C GLN A 74 -16.96 -1.17 -28.10
N GLU A 75 -16.95 -1.56 -26.81
CA GLU A 75 -16.63 -2.94 -26.40
C GLU A 75 -17.81 -3.91 -26.63
N VAL A 76 -19.05 -3.42 -26.73
CA VAL A 76 -20.26 -4.26 -26.85
C VAL A 76 -20.67 -4.56 -28.30
N LYS A 77 -19.98 -4.00 -29.31
CA LYS A 77 -20.26 -4.26 -30.73
C LYS A 77 -19.06 -4.89 -31.41
N THR A 78 -19.16 -6.20 -31.67
CA THR A 78 -18.21 -7.11 -32.36
C THR A 78 -17.44 -8.00 -31.39
N THR A 79 -18.09 -9.06 -30.92
CA THR A 79 -17.71 -10.47 -31.20
C THR A 79 -18.83 -11.35 -30.65
N ALA A 80 -19.91 -11.49 -31.40
CA ALA A 80 -20.75 -12.67 -31.25
C ALA A 80 -19.95 -13.85 -31.78
N LEU A 81 -19.67 -14.82 -30.90
CA LEU A 81 -19.50 -16.27 -31.10
C LEU A 81 -18.40 -16.83 -30.16
N THR A 82 -18.78 -17.17 -28.93
CA THR A 82 -18.52 -18.49 -28.30
C THR A 82 -19.34 -18.60 -27.01
N PRO A 83 -20.13 -19.67 -26.81
CA PRO A 83 -20.77 -19.96 -25.53
C PRO A 83 -19.73 -20.32 -24.47
N TRP A 84 -19.55 -19.48 -23.45
CA TRP A 84 -18.70 -19.78 -22.31
C TRP A 84 -19.38 -20.82 -21.41
N LYS A 85 -18.85 -22.05 -21.39
CA LYS A 85 -19.10 -23.02 -20.31
C LYS A 85 -18.35 -22.52 -19.07
N GLY A 86 -19.07 -22.11 -18.04
CA GLY A 86 -18.48 -21.78 -16.74
C GLY A 86 -17.82 -23.02 -16.11
N PRO A 87 -16.60 -22.92 -15.57
CA PRO A 87 -16.02 -24.02 -14.80
C PRO A 87 -16.59 -24.01 -13.38
N GLY A 88 -17.66 -24.78 -13.18
CA GLY A 88 -18.01 -25.34 -11.89
C GLY A 88 -17.79 -26.84 -11.93
N ALA A 89 -16.66 -27.32 -11.41
CA ALA A 89 -16.46 -28.73 -11.05
C ALA A 89 -15.44 -28.82 -9.91
N ILE A 90 -15.98 -28.93 -8.69
CA ILE A 90 -15.33 -29.50 -7.52
C ILE A 90 -14.78 -30.90 -7.87
N SER A 91 -13.50 -31.13 -7.61
CA SER A 91 -12.96 -32.49 -7.47
C SER A 91 -12.41 -32.65 -6.06
N GLU A 92 -13.17 -33.38 -5.25
CA GLU A 92 -12.70 -34.05 -4.05
C GLU A 92 -11.69 -35.12 -4.47
N VAL A 93 -10.43 -34.96 -4.06
CA VAL A 93 -9.48 -36.08 -3.93
C VAL A 93 -8.80 -35.96 -2.57
N SER A 94 -9.07 -36.97 -1.75
CA SER A 94 -8.54 -37.19 -0.41
C SER A 94 -7.16 -37.87 -0.43
N ASN A 95 -6.45 -37.68 0.68
CA ASN A 95 -5.28 -38.42 1.19
C ASN A 95 -3.92 -38.24 0.52
N GLY A 96 -3.14 -37.34 1.13
CA GLY A 96 -1.67 -37.34 1.10
C GLY A 96 -1.13 -36.48 2.25
N THR A 97 -0.91 -37.10 3.40
CA THR A 97 -0.20 -36.53 4.55
C THR A 97 1.13 -35.90 4.13
N SER A 98 1.26 -34.58 4.25
CA SER A 98 2.58 -33.94 4.36
C SER A 98 2.49 -32.76 5.31
N ARG A 99 2.74 -33.03 6.59
CA ARG A 99 3.07 -32.04 7.60
C ARG A 99 4.34 -31.33 7.15
N ARG A 100 4.21 -30.20 6.45
CA ARG A 100 5.36 -29.30 6.27
C ARG A 100 5.52 -28.55 7.59
N ALA A 101 6.32 -29.16 8.47
CA ALA A 101 6.69 -28.65 9.77
C ALA A 101 7.23 -27.21 9.62
N GLY A 102 6.41 -26.23 9.98
CA GLY A 102 6.87 -24.85 10.11
C GLY A 102 7.92 -24.78 11.20
N CYS A 103 9.14 -24.38 10.83
CA CYS A 103 10.18 -23.71 11.62
C CYS A 103 10.32 -24.04 13.13
N ILE A 104 10.15 -25.30 13.55
CA ILE A 104 10.44 -25.74 14.94
C ILE A 104 11.93 -25.59 15.29
N TRP A 105 12.81 -25.56 14.28
CA TRP A 105 14.26 -25.43 14.44
C TRP A 105 14.75 -24.04 14.91
N LEU A 106 13.90 -23.00 14.91
CA LEU A 106 14.29 -21.65 15.36
C LEU A 106 13.99 -21.40 16.85
N LEU A 107 13.19 -22.27 17.48
CA LEU A 107 12.85 -22.16 18.90
C LEU A 107 14.08 -22.31 19.84
N PRO A 108 15.04 -23.22 19.60
CA PRO A 108 16.22 -23.35 20.46
C PRO A 108 17.12 -22.09 20.42
N LEU A 109 17.22 -21.45 19.26
CA LEU A 109 17.99 -20.20 19.09
C LEU A 109 17.32 -19.03 19.83
N LEU A 110 15.99 -18.94 19.79
CA LEU A 110 15.23 -17.92 20.53
C LEU A 110 15.40 -18.11 22.05
N VAL A 111 15.35 -19.35 22.54
CA VAL A 111 15.51 -19.68 23.96
C VAL A 111 16.94 -19.42 24.45
N LEU A 112 17.97 -19.79 23.68
CA LEU A 112 19.36 -19.51 24.02
C LEU A 112 19.62 -18.00 24.13
N HIS A 113 19.02 -17.20 23.23
CA HIS A 113 19.16 -15.75 23.22
C HIS A 113 18.45 -15.06 24.41
N LEU A 114 17.43 -15.70 24.99
CA LEU A 114 16.74 -15.25 26.20
C LEU A 114 17.52 -15.61 27.48
N LEU A 115 18.19 -16.77 27.50
CA LEU A 115 18.96 -17.23 28.67
C LEU A 115 20.28 -16.47 28.86
N LEU A 116 20.89 -15.95 27.79
CA LEU A 116 22.09 -15.11 27.86
C LEU A 116 21.83 -13.68 28.38
N LYS A 117 20.57 -13.34 28.69
CA LYS A 117 20.15 -12.00 29.12
C LYS A 117 19.78 -11.93 30.61
N PHE A 118 20.04 -12.99 31.37
CA PHE A 118 19.97 -13.08 32.83
C PHE A 118 21.32 -13.49 33.41
#